data_AF-A0A7V0V6X2-F1
#
_entry.id   AF-A0A7V0V6X2-F1
#
_cell.length_a   1.000
_cell.length_b   1.000
_cell.length_c   1.000
_cell.angle_alpha   90.00
_cell.angle_beta   90.00
_cell.angle_gamma   90.00
#
_symmetry.space_group_name_H-M   'P 1'
#
loop_
_entity.id
_entity.type
_entity.pdbx_description
1 polymer ?
#
loop_
_entity_poly.entity_id
_entity_poly.type
_entity_poly.pdbx_seq_one_letter_code
_entity_poly.pdbx_strand_id
1 'polypeptide(L)'
;AKKKDVNKQYLILVDEENHLKAVNTRLVVRQKLYINEMNRQKTIFANLKALKAKLAYDLDVLESSSNLIARQIRELERRGRASVSRNYTRSGNGFIRPVDGPITSGYGWRYHPILHYSRLHTGVDFGVPYGTPVRAAQSGTVIVAGWSGGYGNTVVISHGGGISTLYGHNSSLLVDVGQFVSQGQIISRVGSTGLSTGPHLHFEVRVNGNPVDPMNWL
;
A
#
# COMPACT_ATOMS: atom_id res chain seq x y z
N ALA A 1 47.94 52.41 -49.60
CA ALA A 1 48.14 51.57 -48.40
C ALA A 1 47.03 51.78 -47.37
N LYS A 2 46.93 52.93 -46.69
CA LYS A 2 45.98 53.19 -45.58
C LYS A 2 44.49 52.82 -45.83
N LYS A 3 43.91 53.14 -46.99
CA LYS A 3 42.50 52.81 -47.30
C LYS A 3 42.19 51.30 -47.36
N LYS A 4 43.18 50.48 -47.78
CA LYS A 4 43.03 49.01 -47.81
C LYS A 4 43.06 48.40 -46.41
N ASP A 5 43.87 48.95 -45.50
CA ASP A 5 43.94 48.52 -44.10
C ASP A 5 42.67 48.86 -43.32
N VAL A 6 42.11 50.06 -43.52
CA VAL A 6 40.85 50.46 -42.87
C VAL A 6 39.69 49.55 -43.31
N ASN A 7 39.63 49.19 -44.59
CA ASN A 7 38.59 48.29 -45.09
C ASN A 7 38.75 46.86 -44.53
N LYS A 8 39.99 46.41 -44.31
CA LYS A 8 40.28 45.10 -43.70
C LYS A 8 39.90 45.09 -42.21
N GLN A 9 40.18 46.16 -41.47
CA GLN A 9 39.75 46.32 -40.08
C GLN A 9 38.22 46.38 -39.94
N TYR A 10 37.54 47.08 -40.86
CA TYR A 10 36.07 47.12 -40.88
C TYR A 10 35.44 45.73 -41.06
N LEU A 11 35.97 44.92 -41.98
CA LEU A 11 35.49 43.55 -42.21
C LEU A 11 35.68 42.65 -40.98
N ILE A 12 36.80 42.79 -40.25
CA ILE A 12 37.05 42.05 -39.01
C ILE A 12 36.03 42.43 -37.93
N LEU A 13 35.75 43.73 -37.75
CA LEU A 13 34.78 44.21 -36.77
C LEU A 13 33.36 43.69 -37.05
N VAL A 14 32.96 43.62 -38.33
CA VAL A 14 31.66 43.07 -38.73
C VAL A 14 31.57 41.57 -38.43
N ASP A 15 32.64 40.81 -38.67
CA ASP A 15 32.67 39.38 -38.34
C ASP A 15 32.62 39.13 -36.83
N GLU A 16 33.37 39.92 -36.03
CA GLU A 16 33.31 39.90 -34.57
C GLU A 16 31.91 40.24 -34.05
N GLU A 17 31.24 41.26 -34.61
CA GLU A 17 29.88 41.63 -34.22
C GLU A 17 28.88 40.50 -34.49
N ASN A 18 28.98 39.85 -35.65
CA ASN A 18 28.15 38.70 -36.01
C ASN A 18 28.43 37.50 -35.10
N HIS A 19 29.69 37.25 -34.77
CA HIS A 19 30.08 36.21 -33.81
C HIS A 19 29.49 36.47 -32.42
N LEU A 20 29.61 37.70 -31.90
CA LEU A 20 29.05 38.10 -30.62
C LEU A 20 27.53 37.95 -30.58
N LYS A 21 26.82 38.33 -31.65
CA LYS A 21 25.37 38.11 -31.77
C LYS A 21 25.00 36.62 -31.72
N ALA A 22 25.77 35.77 -32.41
CA ALA A 22 25.55 34.32 -32.39
C ALA A 22 25.80 33.73 -31.00
N VAL A 23 26.87 34.15 -30.31
CA VAL A 23 27.18 33.72 -28.94
C VAL A 23 26.08 34.17 -27.98
N ASN A 24 25.64 35.43 -28.04
CA ASN A 24 24.57 35.96 -27.20
C ASN A 24 23.26 35.18 -27.40
N THR A 25 22.92 34.87 -28.66
CA THR A 25 21.74 34.06 -28.99
C THR A 25 21.82 32.68 -28.33
N ARG A 26 22.99 32.01 -28.39
CA ARG A 26 23.21 30.72 -27.72
C ARG A 26 23.12 30.82 -26.21
N LEU A 27 23.65 31.88 -25.60
CA LEU A 27 23.57 32.11 -24.15
C LEU A 27 22.14 32.30 -23.68
N VAL A 28 21.33 33.07 -24.40
CA VAL A 28 19.91 33.27 -24.10
C VAL A 28 19.14 31.94 -24.18
N VAL A 29 19.40 31.13 -25.21
CA VAL A 29 18.78 29.79 -25.32
C VAL A 29 19.21 28.89 -24.16
N ARG A 30 20.51 28.85 -23.82
CA ARG A 30 21.02 28.06 -22.70
C ARG A 30 20.41 28.50 -21.36
N GLN A 31 20.26 29.80 -21.13
CA GLN A 31 19.63 30.34 -19.92
C GLN A 31 18.17 29.90 -19.82
N LYS A 32 17.41 29.95 -20.92
CA LYS A 32 16.03 29.44 -20.97
C LYS A 32 15.98 27.94 -20.64
N LEU A 33 16.88 27.13 -21.20
CA LEU A 33 16.96 25.70 -20.89
C LEU A 33 17.26 25.44 -19.41
N TYR A 34 18.19 26.20 -18.82
CA TYR A 34 18.52 26.08 -17.41
C TYR A 34 17.33 26.44 -16.51
N ILE A 35 16.62 27.53 -16.81
CA ILE A 35 15.41 27.94 -16.08
C ILE A 35 14.33 26.86 -16.19
N ASN A 36 14.13 26.28 -17.38
CA ASN A 36 13.17 25.19 -17.57
C ASN A 36 13.53 23.96 -16.74
N GLU A 37 14.81 23.59 -16.70
CA GLU A 37 15.29 22.46 -15.90
C GLU A 37 15.13 22.73 -14.40
N MET A 38 15.48 23.93 -13.93
CA MET A 38 15.26 24.35 -12.54
C MET A 38 13.77 24.29 -12.15
N ASN A 39 12.88 24.74 -13.03
CA ASN A 39 11.44 24.66 -12.80
C ASN A 39 10.96 23.21 -12.75
N ARG A 40 11.48 22.34 -13.63
CA ARG A 40 11.19 20.90 -13.62
C ARG A 40 11.64 20.25 -12.32
N GLN A 41 12.86 20.53 -11.86
CA GLN A 41 13.39 20.02 -10.60
C GLN A 41 12.58 20.50 -9.40
N LYS A 42 12.18 21.78 -9.39
CA LYS A 42 11.31 22.34 -8.35
C LYS A 42 9.97 21.62 -8.27
N THR A 43 9.35 21.31 -9.41
CA THR A 43 8.10 20.53 -9.47
C THR A 43 8.29 19.11 -8.96
N ILE A 44 9.36 18.42 -9.38
CA ILE A 44 9.69 17.07 -8.90
C ILE A 44 9.86 17.08 -7.38
N PHE A 45 10.60 18.04 -6.84
CA PHE A 45 10.82 18.16 -5.40
C PHE A 45 9.52 18.41 -4.63
N ALA A 46 8.64 19.28 -5.14
CA ALA A 46 7.34 19.52 -4.53
C ALA A 46 6.47 18.24 -4.51
N ASN A 47 6.45 17.49 -5.62
CA ASN A 47 5.73 16.22 -5.72
C ASN A 47 6.29 15.16 -4.77
N LEU A 48 7.62 15.03 -4.67
CA LEU A 48 8.27 14.11 -3.75
C LEU A 48 7.95 14.45 -2.28
N LYS A 49 7.93 15.74 -1.93
CA LYS A 49 7.55 16.18 -0.59
C LYS A 49 6.10 15.81 -0.27
N ALA A 50 5.17 16.05 -1.20
CA ALA A 50 3.77 15.67 -1.03
C ALA A 50 3.58 14.15 -0.92
N LEU A 51 4.26 13.37 -1.77
CA LEU A 51 4.21 11.91 -1.74
C LEU A 51 4.73 11.36 -0.40
N LYS A 52 5.85 11.90 0.11
CA LYS A 52 6.41 11.51 1.41
C LYS A 52 5.44 11.79 2.56
N ALA A 53 4.78 12.94 2.55
CA ALA A 53 3.79 13.29 3.56
C ALA A 53 2.58 12.35 3.53
N LYS A 54 2.05 12.05 2.34
CA LYS A 54 0.94 11.10 2.17
C LYS A 54 1.32 9.71 2.68
N LEU A 55 2.51 9.24 2.30
CA LEU A 55 3.00 7.94 2.74
C LEU A 55 3.10 7.85 4.27
N ALA A 56 3.62 8.89 4.92
CA ALA A 56 3.73 8.91 6.39
C ALA A 56 2.34 8.81 7.05
N TYR A 57 1.35 9.51 6.50
CA TYR A 57 -0.04 9.40 6.94
C TYR A 57 -0.62 8.00 6.72
N ASP A 58 -0.44 7.42 5.53
CA ASP A 58 -0.94 6.08 5.20
C ASP A 58 -0.33 5.00 6.12
N LEU A 59 0.95 5.14 6.49
CA LEU A 59 1.63 4.26 7.45
C LEU A 59 1.01 4.34 8.84
N ASP A 60 0.82 5.56 9.37
CA ASP A 60 0.22 5.80 10.68
C ASP A 60 -1.21 5.25 10.76
N VAL A 61 -2.00 5.47 9.70
CA VAL A 61 -3.37 4.93 9.59
C VAL A 61 -3.37 3.41 9.64
N LEU A 62 -2.49 2.73 8.88
CA LEU A 62 -2.46 1.27 8.89
C LEU A 62 -1.99 0.72 10.24
N GLU A 63 -0.95 1.29 10.82
CA GLU A 63 -0.42 0.87 12.12
C GLU A 63 -1.48 1.03 13.22
N SER A 64 -2.12 2.19 13.28
CA SER A 64 -3.22 2.45 14.21
C SER A 64 -4.39 1.49 14.03
N SER A 65 -4.77 1.19 12.78
CA SER A 65 -5.84 0.24 12.46
C SER A 65 -5.48 -1.18 12.92
N SER A 66 -4.26 -1.62 12.66
CA SER A 66 -3.77 -2.94 13.06
C SER A 66 -3.72 -3.09 14.59
N ASN A 67 -3.26 -2.05 15.29
CA ASN A 67 -3.21 -2.00 16.75
C ASN A 67 -4.60 -1.99 17.38
N LEU A 68 -5.58 -1.34 16.75
CA LEU A 68 -6.98 -1.38 17.19
C LEU A 68 -7.55 -2.80 17.10
N ILE A 69 -7.39 -3.46 15.94
CA ILE A 69 -7.85 -4.85 15.75
C ILE A 69 -7.16 -5.79 16.74
N ALA A 70 -5.85 -5.64 16.95
CA ALA A 70 -5.11 -6.45 17.91
C ALA A 70 -5.62 -6.29 19.35
N ARG A 71 -5.99 -5.06 19.75
CA ARG A 71 -6.61 -4.80 21.06
C ARG A 71 -7.99 -5.46 21.17
N GLN A 72 -8.84 -5.33 20.15
CA GLN A 72 -10.16 -5.96 20.12
C GLN A 72 -10.07 -7.48 20.24
N ILE A 73 -9.17 -8.12 19.48
CA ILE A 73 -8.91 -9.57 19.56
C ILE A 73 -8.55 -9.97 21.00
N ARG A 74 -7.57 -9.30 21.60
CA ARG A 74 -7.11 -9.60 22.96
C ARG A 74 -8.21 -9.42 24.01
N GLU A 75 -9.04 -8.40 23.87
CA GLU A 75 -10.17 -8.14 24.78
C GLU A 75 -11.24 -9.24 24.68
N LEU A 76 -11.62 -9.62 23.46
CA LEU A 76 -12.59 -10.69 23.21
C LEU A 76 -12.09 -12.04 23.69
N GLU A 77 -10.81 -12.35 23.49
CA GLU A 77 -10.19 -13.57 24.03
C GLU A 77 -10.19 -13.61 25.56
N ARG A 78 -9.93 -12.47 26.22
CA ARG A 78 -9.99 -12.37 27.68
C ARG A 78 -11.42 -12.60 28.19
N ARG A 79 -12.44 -12.05 27.50
CA ARG A 79 -13.85 -12.26 27.83
C ARG A 79 -14.29 -13.71 27.59
N GLY A 80 -13.89 -14.32 26.48
CA GLY A 80 -14.23 -15.71 26.14
C GLY A 80 -13.53 -16.77 27.01
N ARG A 81 -12.33 -16.47 27.51
CA ARG A 81 -11.63 -17.32 28.50
C ARG A 81 -12.37 -17.42 29.85
N ALA A 82 -13.25 -16.48 30.17
CA ALA A 82 -14.04 -16.50 31.40
C ALA A 82 -15.27 -17.43 31.32
N SER A 83 -15.65 -17.92 30.13
CA SER A 83 -16.93 -18.60 29.91
C SER A 83 -16.86 -19.96 29.20
N VAL A 84 -15.71 -20.45 28.72
CA VAL A 84 -15.64 -21.72 27.96
C VAL A 84 -14.53 -22.65 28.45
N SER A 85 -14.97 -23.76 29.04
CA SER A 85 -14.20 -24.99 29.27
C SER A 85 -13.56 -25.49 27.97
N ARG A 86 -12.28 -25.87 28.05
CA ARG A 86 -11.42 -26.35 26.97
C ARG A 86 -12.05 -27.53 26.22
N ASN A 87 -12.74 -27.27 25.11
CA ASN A 87 -12.92 -28.24 24.04
C ASN A 87 -12.80 -27.52 22.70
N TYR A 88 -11.61 -26.97 22.43
CA TYR A 88 -11.24 -26.51 21.10
C TYR A 88 -10.75 -27.72 20.30
N THR A 89 -11.67 -28.40 19.62
CA THR A 89 -11.30 -29.32 18.55
C THR A 89 -10.77 -28.47 17.40
N ARG A 90 -9.44 -28.42 17.29
CA ARG A 90 -8.74 -27.96 16.09
C ARG A 90 -9.35 -28.75 14.92
N SER A 91 -10.26 -28.11 14.17
CA SER A 91 -10.85 -28.71 12.97
C SER A 91 -9.69 -29.25 12.12
N GLY A 92 -9.65 -30.57 11.92
CA GLY A 92 -8.47 -31.31 11.48
C GLY A 92 -7.94 -31.00 10.07
N ASN A 93 -8.52 -30.02 9.37
CA ASN A 93 -8.27 -29.80 7.94
C ASN A 93 -7.44 -28.53 7.60
N GLY A 94 -6.88 -27.83 8.60
CA GLY A 94 -6.08 -26.61 8.34
C GLY A 94 -6.91 -25.45 7.79
N PHE A 95 -6.25 -24.35 7.39
CA PHE A 95 -6.95 -23.23 6.76
C PHE A 95 -7.05 -23.50 5.26
N ILE A 96 -8.15 -23.06 4.64
CA ILE A 96 -8.28 -23.05 3.17
C ILE A 96 -7.90 -21.67 2.63
N ARG A 97 -7.53 -21.62 1.35
CA ARG A 97 -7.39 -20.36 0.63
C ARG A 97 -8.73 -19.61 0.61
N PRO A 98 -8.75 -18.31 0.98
CA PRO A 98 -9.98 -17.54 1.05
C PRO A 98 -10.52 -17.13 -0.33
N VAL A 99 -9.65 -17.10 -1.35
CA VAL A 99 -9.98 -16.86 -2.76
C VAL A 99 -9.09 -17.72 -3.64
N ASP A 100 -9.57 -18.00 -4.85
CA ASP A 100 -8.76 -18.62 -5.90
C ASP A 100 -8.11 -17.53 -6.76
N GLY A 101 -6.79 -17.50 -6.78
CA GLY A 101 -6.01 -16.45 -7.45
C GLY A 101 -4.55 -16.39 -7.01
N PRO A 102 -3.68 -15.74 -7.80
CA PRO A 102 -2.26 -15.65 -7.51
C PRO A 102 -1.97 -14.75 -6.31
N ILE A 103 -0.91 -15.08 -5.57
CA ILE A 103 -0.32 -14.18 -4.59
C ILE A 103 0.45 -13.11 -5.36
N THR A 104 0.05 -11.85 -5.24
CA THR A 104 0.74 -10.72 -5.87
C THR A 104 1.77 -10.08 -4.95
N SER A 105 1.70 -10.39 -3.65
CA SER A 105 2.36 -9.62 -2.59
C SER A 105 2.41 -10.46 -1.31
N GLY A 106 3.60 -10.95 -0.91
CA GLY A 106 3.78 -11.83 0.25
C GLY A 106 3.98 -11.11 1.60
N TYR A 107 3.89 -11.83 2.72
CA TYR A 107 4.20 -11.31 4.05
C TYR A 107 5.67 -10.89 4.17
N GLY A 108 5.97 -9.85 4.95
CA GLY A 108 7.34 -9.51 5.35
C GLY A 108 7.77 -8.07 5.07
N TRP A 109 9.00 -7.76 5.45
CA TRP A 109 9.58 -6.42 5.33
C TRP A 109 9.89 -6.06 3.87
N ARG A 110 9.48 -4.86 3.46
CA ARG A 110 9.73 -4.32 2.13
C ARG A 110 10.47 -3.00 2.23
N TYR A 111 11.63 -2.94 1.59
CA TYR A 111 12.42 -1.72 1.50
C TYR A 111 12.01 -0.92 0.26
N HIS A 112 11.70 0.36 0.45
CA HIS A 112 11.41 1.27 -0.65
C HIS A 112 12.72 1.94 -1.13
N PRO A 113 13.22 1.64 -2.35
CA PRO A 113 14.57 2.02 -2.77
C PRO A 113 14.75 3.53 -2.95
N ILE A 114 13.69 4.29 -3.23
CA ILE A 114 13.78 5.75 -3.46
C ILE A 114 13.56 6.56 -2.18
N LEU A 115 12.75 6.04 -1.26
CA LEU A 115 12.31 6.75 -0.06
C LEU A 115 13.03 6.23 1.20
N HIS A 116 13.85 5.18 1.04
CA HIS A 116 14.73 4.59 2.04
C HIS A 116 14.04 4.26 3.37
N TYR A 117 12.80 3.75 3.32
CA TYR A 117 12.10 3.24 4.49
C TYR A 117 11.72 1.77 4.29
N SER A 118 11.58 1.05 5.39
CA SER A 118 11.08 -0.32 5.41
C SER A 118 9.66 -0.34 5.97
N ARG A 119 8.78 -1.12 5.35
CA ARG A 119 7.41 -1.37 5.84
C ARG A 119 7.15 -2.87 5.89
N LEU A 120 6.61 -3.33 7.00
CA LEU A 120 6.11 -4.70 7.11
C LEU A 120 4.78 -4.82 6.36
N HIS A 121 4.72 -5.73 5.40
CA HIS A 121 3.45 -6.22 4.88
C HIS A 121 2.93 -7.31 5.83
N THR A 122 1.86 -7.01 6.55
CA THR A 122 1.34 -7.81 7.67
C THR A 122 0.51 -9.02 7.25
N GLY A 123 0.33 -9.22 5.95
CA GLY A 123 -0.45 -10.31 5.37
C GLY A 123 0.06 -10.72 3.99
N VAL A 124 -0.81 -11.37 3.23
CA VAL A 124 -0.62 -11.77 1.85
C VAL A 124 -1.74 -11.16 1.02
N ASP A 125 -1.40 -10.58 -0.14
CA ASP A 125 -2.41 -10.11 -1.08
C ASP A 125 -2.62 -11.11 -2.21
N PHE A 126 -3.88 -11.42 -2.47
CA PHE A 126 -4.33 -12.20 -3.61
C PHE A 126 -4.89 -11.26 -4.67
N GLY A 127 -4.26 -11.25 -5.85
CA GLY A 127 -4.71 -10.45 -6.99
C GLY A 127 -5.87 -11.14 -7.69
N VAL A 128 -7.08 -10.63 -7.47
CA VAL A 128 -8.32 -11.17 -8.07
C VAL A 128 -9.29 -10.04 -8.43
N PRO A 129 -10.21 -10.24 -9.40
CA PRO A 129 -11.13 -9.21 -9.83
C PRO A 129 -12.04 -8.66 -8.72
N TYR A 130 -12.48 -7.42 -8.88
CA TYR A 130 -13.49 -6.80 -8.02
C TYR A 130 -14.77 -7.65 -7.97
N GLY A 131 -15.36 -7.80 -6.79
CA GLY A 131 -16.61 -8.55 -6.60
C GLY A 131 -16.42 -10.06 -6.41
N THR A 132 -15.20 -10.59 -6.60
CA THR A 132 -14.85 -11.99 -6.35
C THR A 132 -15.30 -12.40 -4.94
N PRO A 133 -16.03 -13.54 -4.77
CA PRO A 133 -16.43 -14.00 -3.45
C PRO A 133 -15.23 -14.36 -2.57
N VAL A 134 -15.20 -13.84 -1.35
CA VAL A 134 -14.20 -14.17 -0.33
C VAL A 134 -14.80 -15.17 0.65
N ARG A 135 -14.07 -16.24 0.95
CA ARG A 135 -14.49 -17.33 1.82
C ARG A 135 -13.76 -17.28 3.16
N ALA A 136 -14.44 -17.72 4.22
CA ALA A 136 -13.81 -17.96 5.52
C ALA A 136 -12.76 -19.08 5.40
N ALA A 137 -11.51 -18.75 5.70
CA ALA A 137 -10.38 -19.68 5.66
C ALA A 137 -10.51 -20.81 6.70
N GLN A 138 -11.20 -20.57 7.81
CA GLN A 138 -11.58 -21.58 8.80
C GLN A 138 -12.89 -21.17 9.49
N SER A 139 -13.61 -22.14 10.05
CA SER A 139 -14.81 -21.87 10.86
C SER A 139 -14.48 -21.02 12.08
N GLY A 140 -15.42 -20.17 12.50
CA GLY A 140 -15.22 -19.30 13.66
C GLY A 140 -16.32 -18.27 13.82
N THR A 141 -16.11 -17.32 14.73
CA THR A 141 -17.05 -16.23 15.01
C THR A 141 -16.50 -14.92 14.48
N VAL A 142 -17.33 -14.19 13.74
CA VAL A 142 -17.01 -12.85 13.25
C VAL A 142 -16.88 -11.89 14.43
N ILE A 143 -15.74 -11.23 14.56
CA ILE A 143 -15.44 -10.28 15.63
C ILE A 143 -15.31 -8.83 15.12
N VAL A 144 -15.11 -8.66 13.82
CA VAL A 144 -15.17 -7.36 13.14
C VAL A 144 -15.88 -7.56 11.81
N ALA A 145 -16.83 -6.70 11.49
CA ALA A 145 -17.47 -6.58 10.18
C ALA A 145 -17.80 -5.10 9.96
N GLY A 146 -16.92 -4.38 9.28
CA GLY A 146 -17.11 -2.94 9.02
C GLY A 146 -15.84 -2.23 8.55
N TRP A 147 -15.88 -0.90 8.53
CA TRP A 147 -14.72 -0.08 8.17
C TRP A 147 -13.64 -0.11 9.25
N SER A 148 -12.41 -0.49 8.87
CA SER A 148 -11.25 -0.62 9.77
C SER A 148 -10.05 0.17 9.28
N GLY A 149 -10.25 1.48 9.05
CA GLY A 149 -9.20 2.43 8.69
C GLY A 149 -8.44 2.00 7.44
N GLY A 150 -7.13 1.73 7.59
CA GLY A 150 -6.25 1.35 6.49
C GLY A 150 -6.68 0.09 5.74
N TYR A 151 -7.39 -0.83 6.42
CA TYR A 151 -7.90 -2.06 5.81
C TYR A 151 -9.21 -1.86 5.03
N GLY A 152 -9.86 -0.70 5.12
CA GLY A 152 -11.16 -0.46 4.48
C GLY A 152 -12.25 -1.36 5.06
N ASN A 153 -13.17 -1.84 4.21
CA ASN A 153 -14.20 -2.79 4.64
C ASN A 153 -13.55 -4.13 4.99
N THR A 154 -13.68 -4.53 6.24
CA THR A 154 -12.90 -5.61 6.82
C THR A 154 -13.81 -6.60 7.53
N VAL A 155 -13.53 -7.89 7.34
CA VAL A 155 -14.02 -8.97 8.20
C VAL A 155 -12.85 -9.49 9.04
N VAL A 156 -13.06 -9.72 10.32
CA VAL A 156 -12.12 -10.49 11.16
C VAL A 156 -12.87 -11.62 11.81
N ILE A 157 -12.36 -12.84 11.69
CA ILE A 157 -12.95 -14.05 12.27
C ILE A 157 -12.03 -14.56 13.38
N SER A 158 -12.56 -14.71 14.59
CA SER A 158 -11.89 -15.44 15.66
C SER A 158 -12.14 -16.93 15.49
N HIS A 159 -11.06 -17.70 15.47
CA HIS A 159 -11.11 -19.15 15.40
C HIS A 159 -10.94 -19.79 16.78
N GLY A 160 -10.81 -19.01 17.86
CA GLY A 160 -10.45 -19.54 19.18
C GLY A 160 -8.94 -19.80 19.33
N GLY A 161 -8.51 -20.12 20.55
CA GLY A 161 -7.12 -20.48 20.84
C GLY A 161 -6.08 -19.38 20.61
N GLY A 162 -6.49 -18.10 20.55
CA GLY A 162 -5.59 -17.00 20.19
C GLY A 162 -5.54 -16.70 18.69
N ILE A 163 -6.27 -17.44 17.85
CA ILE A 163 -6.09 -17.43 16.41
C ILE A 163 -7.23 -16.68 15.74
N SER A 164 -6.90 -15.79 14.80
CA SER A 164 -7.88 -15.07 14.00
C SER A 164 -7.40 -14.84 12.56
N THR A 165 -8.34 -14.62 11.65
CA THR A 165 -8.06 -14.22 10.26
C THR A 165 -8.68 -12.87 9.95
N LEU A 166 -7.98 -12.07 9.15
CA LEU A 166 -8.43 -10.77 8.66
C LEU A 166 -8.58 -10.81 7.14
N TYR A 167 -9.68 -10.24 6.64
CA TYR A 167 -10.02 -10.12 5.22
C TYR A 167 -10.26 -8.64 4.94
N GLY A 168 -9.30 -7.97 4.30
CA GLY A 168 -9.32 -6.52 4.06
C GLY A 168 -9.71 -6.13 2.63
N HIS A 169 -9.88 -4.82 2.44
CA HIS A 169 -10.14 -4.14 1.17
C HIS A 169 -11.42 -4.58 0.44
N ASN A 170 -12.40 -5.12 1.15
CA ASN A 170 -13.64 -5.64 0.55
C ASN A 170 -14.50 -4.53 -0.08
N SER A 171 -15.33 -4.90 -1.05
CA SER A 171 -16.36 -4.03 -1.62
C SER A 171 -17.66 -4.09 -0.83
N SER A 172 -18.04 -5.28 -0.38
CA SER A 172 -19.20 -5.51 0.48
C SER A 172 -18.92 -6.61 1.51
N LEU A 173 -19.61 -6.52 2.64
CA LEU A 173 -19.59 -7.49 3.72
C LEU A 173 -20.93 -8.23 3.72
N LEU A 174 -20.90 -9.55 3.94
CA LEU A 174 -22.06 -10.44 3.87
C LEU A 174 -22.34 -11.13 5.21
N VAL A 175 -21.69 -10.66 6.27
CA VAL A 175 -21.76 -11.20 7.63
C VAL A 175 -21.69 -10.07 8.64
N ASP A 176 -22.23 -10.33 9.83
CA ASP A 176 -22.29 -9.38 10.94
C ASP A 176 -21.45 -9.83 12.14
N VAL A 177 -21.07 -8.88 13.00
CA VAL A 177 -20.35 -9.17 14.26
C VAL A 177 -21.18 -10.12 15.13
N GLY A 178 -20.54 -11.15 15.68
CA GLY A 178 -21.16 -12.19 16.49
C GLY A 178 -21.66 -13.41 15.70
N GLN A 179 -21.74 -13.30 14.37
CA GLN A 179 -22.16 -14.42 13.52
C GLN A 179 -21.11 -15.55 13.51
N PHE A 180 -21.56 -16.79 13.69
CA PHE A 180 -20.74 -17.96 13.41
C PHE A 180 -20.72 -18.26 11.91
N VAL A 181 -19.54 -18.54 11.35
CA VAL A 181 -19.35 -18.90 9.95
C VAL A 181 -18.60 -20.21 9.84
N SER A 182 -18.96 -21.00 8.84
CA SER A 182 -18.26 -22.25 8.52
C SER A 182 -17.09 -22.00 7.57
N GLN A 183 -16.05 -22.84 7.63
CA GLN A 183 -14.97 -22.85 6.63
C GLN A 183 -15.57 -22.94 5.21
N GLY A 184 -15.08 -22.12 4.29
CA GLY A 184 -15.57 -22.06 2.90
C GLY A 184 -16.82 -21.22 2.69
N GLN A 185 -17.51 -20.80 3.75
CA GLN A 185 -18.65 -19.89 3.67
C GLN A 185 -18.21 -18.55 3.09
N ILE A 186 -19.00 -18.00 2.16
CA ILE A 186 -18.75 -16.68 1.60
C ILE A 186 -19.09 -15.62 2.65
N ILE A 187 -18.15 -14.72 2.93
CA ILE A 187 -18.24 -13.71 4.00
C ILE A 187 -18.21 -12.26 3.49
N SER A 188 -17.63 -12.05 2.31
CA SER A 188 -17.50 -10.73 1.71
C SER A 188 -17.22 -10.84 0.21
N ARG A 189 -17.09 -9.69 -0.45
CA ARG A 189 -16.64 -9.59 -1.85
C ARG A 189 -15.40 -8.73 -1.95
N VAL A 190 -14.46 -9.14 -2.81
CA VAL A 190 -13.24 -8.38 -3.09
C VAL A 190 -13.59 -6.97 -3.55
N GLY A 191 -12.79 -5.99 -3.13
CA GLY A 191 -12.93 -4.61 -3.53
C GLY A 191 -11.58 -3.92 -3.64
N SER A 192 -11.61 -2.60 -3.45
CA SER A 192 -10.42 -1.74 -3.42
C SER A 192 -10.63 -0.60 -2.41
N THR A 193 -11.14 -0.93 -1.22
CA THR A 193 -11.44 0.05 -0.16
C THR A 193 -10.26 0.24 0.80
N GLY A 194 -10.23 1.35 1.54
CA GLY A 194 -9.10 1.67 2.43
C GLY A 194 -7.82 2.00 1.66
N LEU A 195 -6.67 1.63 2.21
CA LEU A 195 -5.36 1.84 1.60
C LEU A 195 -5.04 0.73 0.59
N SER A 196 -5.77 0.74 -0.52
CA SER A 196 -5.61 -0.20 -1.64
C SER A 196 -5.32 0.56 -2.93
N THR A 197 -4.44 0.01 -3.77
CA THR A 197 -4.09 0.57 -5.09
C THR A 197 -4.88 -0.05 -6.24
N GLY A 198 -5.72 -1.04 -5.97
CA GLY A 198 -6.53 -1.73 -6.97
C GLY A 198 -7.17 -3.00 -6.42
N PRO A 199 -8.03 -3.70 -7.18
CA PRO A 199 -8.75 -4.88 -6.69
C PRO A 199 -7.81 -6.01 -6.24
N HIS A 200 -7.90 -6.37 -4.95
CA HIS A 200 -7.23 -7.53 -4.35
C HIS A 200 -7.87 -7.88 -3.00
N LEU A 201 -7.62 -9.10 -2.52
CA LEU A 201 -7.88 -9.46 -1.13
C LEU A 201 -6.58 -9.36 -0.32
N HIS A 202 -6.57 -8.52 0.71
CA HIS A 202 -5.55 -8.58 1.75
C HIS A 202 -5.96 -9.58 2.83
N PHE A 203 -5.15 -10.60 3.07
CA PHE A 203 -5.43 -11.67 4.02
C PHE A 203 -4.34 -11.74 5.09
N GLU A 204 -4.73 -11.74 6.36
CA GLU A 204 -3.80 -11.96 7.47
C GLU A 204 -4.24 -13.16 8.31
N VAL A 205 -3.25 -13.83 8.90
CA VAL A 205 -3.44 -14.67 10.07
C VAL A 205 -2.83 -13.94 11.25
N ARG A 206 -3.54 -13.92 12.39
CA ARG A 206 -3.06 -13.30 13.63
C ARG A 206 -3.08 -14.28 14.78
N VAL A 207 -2.01 -14.26 15.57
CA VAL A 207 -1.85 -15.03 16.81
C VAL A 207 -1.77 -14.06 17.98
N ASN A 208 -2.71 -14.16 18.91
CA ASN A 208 -2.92 -13.26 20.05
C ASN A 208 -2.98 -11.77 19.62
N GLY A 209 -3.60 -11.53 18.46
CA GLY A 209 -3.74 -10.21 17.84
C GLY A 209 -2.56 -9.74 16.98
N ASN A 210 -1.43 -10.45 16.98
CA ASN A 210 -0.24 -10.08 16.20
C ASN A 210 -0.22 -10.76 14.83
N PRO A 211 0.01 -10.04 13.73
CA PRO A 211 0.12 -10.63 12.40
C PRO A 211 1.31 -11.59 12.26
N VAL A 212 1.07 -12.76 11.69
CA VAL A 212 2.07 -13.78 11.36
C VAL A 212 1.98 -14.13 9.88
N ASP A 213 3.02 -14.77 9.33
CA ASP A 213 3.01 -15.20 7.93
C ASP A 213 1.85 -16.17 7.65
N PRO A 214 0.84 -15.78 6.83
CA PRO A 214 -0.29 -16.64 6.47
C PRO A 214 0.11 -17.91 5.72
N MET A 215 1.26 -17.92 5.05
CA MET A 215 1.70 -19.07 4.25
C MET A 215 2.02 -20.31 5.11
N ASN A 216 2.25 -20.13 6.41
CA ASN A 216 2.43 -21.25 7.35
C ASN A 216 1.10 -21.92 7.76
N TRP A 217 -0.04 -21.42 7.29
CA TRP A 217 -1.38 -21.85 7.69
C TRP A 217 -2.23 -22.36 6.53
N LEU A 218 -1.95 -21.89 5.31
CA LEU A 218 -2.68 -22.17 4.06
C LEU A 218 -2.21 -23.44 3.34
#